data_AF-A0A929MUI6-F1
#
_entry.id   AF-A0A929MUI6-F1
#
_cell.length_a   1.000
_cell.length_b   1.000
_cell.length_c   1.000
_cell.angle_alpha   90.00
_cell.angle_beta   90.00
_cell.angle_gamma   90.00
#
_symmetry.space_group_name_H-M   'P 1'
#
loop_
_entity.id
_entity.type
_entity.pdbx_description
1 polymer ?
#
loop_
_entity_poly.entity_id
_entity_poly.type
_entity_poly.pdbx_seq_one_letter_code
_entity_poly.pdbx_strand_id
1 'polypeptide(L)'
;MLHFLKEFWEENRTVLIILSVLTGVIAFVYWYPALNAKGILEDISIVLAIPSIFLSFAVINFLQVDKGNIEVYINRMHAKDTLNKKYKSRAKEALDDMFSEMETLVPGYLKYLNNNGNNASSNIKNCKEGASKLNSFYCETSYYIFYSYLPTVASEGLGDLEKLSKGEGNSSLPINFISLQEKEEIKAKLGELCHTMAWENKLKDREKELIKCLFDEESGLMRKYLDTCFCAYAKLKEDEEIGSGKGHEV
;
A
#
# COMPACT_ATOMS: atom_id res chain seq x y z
N MET A 1 2.67 -39.07 4.09
CA MET A 1 1.28 -38.69 4.45
C MET A 1 0.71 -39.62 5.52
N LEU A 2 0.72 -40.96 5.34
CA LEU A 2 0.26 -41.91 6.37
C LEU A 2 1.11 -41.93 7.66
N HIS A 3 2.43 -41.73 7.55
CA HIS A 3 3.32 -41.62 8.73
C HIS A 3 2.97 -40.41 9.61
N PHE A 4 2.78 -39.26 8.96
CA PHE A 4 2.41 -37.99 9.57
C PHE A 4 1.05 -38.04 10.27
N LEU A 5 0.06 -38.72 9.68
CA LEU A 5 -1.25 -38.93 10.31
C LEU A 5 -1.17 -39.79 11.57
N LYS A 6 -0.23 -40.75 11.61
CA LYS A 6 -0.06 -41.66 12.74
C LYS A 6 0.63 -40.97 13.92
N GLU A 7 1.70 -40.21 13.65
CA GLU A 7 2.36 -39.35 14.65
C GLU A 7 1.40 -38.29 15.20
N PHE A 8 0.62 -37.64 14.32
CA PHE A 8 -0.40 -36.67 14.72
C PHE A 8 -1.45 -37.26 15.67
N TRP A 9 -1.93 -38.47 15.38
CA TRP A 9 -2.91 -39.16 16.21
C TRP A 9 -2.37 -39.57 17.57
N GLU A 10 -1.11 -40.03 17.64
CA GLU A 10 -0.49 -40.46 18.90
C GLU A 10 -0.18 -39.28 19.83
N GLU A 11 0.35 -38.17 19.31
CA GLU A 11 0.67 -36.99 20.12
C GLU A 11 -0.59 -36.25 20.60
N ASN A 12 -1.64 -36.21 19.77
CA ASN A 12 -2.84 -35.40 20.03
C ASN A 12 -4.05 -36.23 20.47
N ARG A 13 -3.86 -37.53 20.78
CA ARG A 13 -4.92 -38.48 21.11
C ARG A 13 -5.86 -37.95 22.19
N THR A 14 -5.30 -37.41 23.26
CA THR A 14 -6.07 -36.91 24.41
C THR A 14 -6.93 -35.70 24.01
N VAL A 15 -6.39 -34.77 23.23
CA VAL A 15 -7.10 -33.58 22.77
C VAL A 15 -8.22 -33.96 21.80
N LEU A 16 -7.96 -34.86 20.86
CA LEU A 16 -8.95 -35.35 19.90
C LEU A 16 -10.10 -36.10 20.57
N ILE A 17 -9.81 -36.91 21.59
CA ILE A 17 -10.84 -37.59 22.39
C ILE A 17 -11.70 -36.57 23.14
N ILE A 18 -11.09 -35.58 23.80
CA ILE A 18 -11.84 -34.52 24.50
C ILE A 18 -12.73 -33.75 23.52
N LEU A 19 -12.22 -33.40 22.34
CA LEU A 19 -12.97 -32.67 21.32
C LEU A 19 -14.14 -33.50 20.76
N SER A 20 -13.92 -34.80 20.55
CA SER A 20 -14.94 -35.74 20.10
C SER A 20 -16.06 -35.92 21.14
N VAL A 21 -15.70 -36.03 22.43
CA VAL A 21 -16.66 -36.09 23.53
C VAL A 21 -17.46 -34.79 23.62
N LEU A 22 -16.80 -33.62 23.55
CA LEU A 22 -17.47 -32.31 23.56
C LEU A 22 -18.45 -32.16 22.40
N THR A 23 -18.04 -32.55 21.20
CA THR A 23 -18.89 -32.49 20.00
C THR A 23 -20.08 -33.45 20.13
N GLY A 24 -19.86 -34.65 20.67
CA GLY A 24 -20.92 -35.61 20.97
C GLY A 24 -21.94 -35.08 21.97
N VAL A 25 -21.48 -34.40 23.03
CA VAL A 25 -22.36 -33.75 24.03
C VAL A 25 -23.17 -32.62 23.41
N ILE A 26 -22.56 -31.76 22.58
CA ILE A 26 -23.27 -30.67 21.89
C ILE A 26 -24.33 -31.24 20.94
N ALA A 27 -23.98 -32.27 20.16
CA ALA A 27 -24.92 -32.93 19.25
C ALA A 27 -26.09 -33.59 20.01
N PHE A 28 -25.83 -34.21 21.16
CA PHE A 28 -26.84 -34.82 22.01
C PHE A 28 -27.82 -33.78 22.60
N VAL A 29 -27.30 -32.65 23.08
CA VAL A 29 -28.12 -31.53 23.59
C VAL A 29 -28.96 -30.91 22.47
N TYR A 30 -28.45 -30.86 21.24
CA TYR A 30 -29.17 -30.35 20.08
C TYR A 30 -30.28 -31.31 19.60
N TRP A 31 -30.06 -32.64 19.68
CA TRP A 31 -31.03 -33.64 19.23
C TRP A 31 -32.21 -33.80 20.19
N TYR A 32 -32.04 -33.56 21.50
CA TYR A 32 -33.07 -33.85 22.50
C TYR A 32 -34.13 -32.72 22.59
N PRO A 33 -35.38 -32.92 22.15
CA PRO A 33 -36.36 -31.83 21.99
C PRO A 33 -36.92 -31.26 23.29
N ALA A 34 -36.66 -31.91 24.44
CA ALA A 34 -37.20 -31.53 25.74
C ALA A 34 -36.41 -30.40 26.43
N LEU A 35 -35.19 -30.12 25.96
CA LEU A 35 -34.40 -28.96 26.38
C LEU A 35 -34.69 -27.86 25.36
N ASN A 36 -35.50 -26.87 25.73
CA ASN A 36 -35.90 -25.76 24.88
C ASN A 36 -34.67 -24.88 24.52
N ALA A 37 -33.82 -25.37 23.62
CA ALA A 37 -32.44 -24.92 23.41
C ALA A 37 -32.31 -23.65 22.55
N LYS A 38 -33.41 -22.93 22.28
CA LYS A 38 -33.33 -21.62 21.63
C LYS A 38 -32.67 -20.56 22.52
N GLY A 39 -32.89 -20.62 23.84
CA GLY A 39 -32.27 -19.67 24.78
C GLY A 39 -30.79 -19.95 25.08
N ILE A 40 -30.37 -21.22 25.02
CA ILE A 40 -28.98 -21.62 25.28
C ILE A 40 -28.09 -21.35 24.04
N LEU A 41 -28.68 -21.32 22.84
CA LEU A 41 -27.96 -21.04 21.59
C LEU A 41 -27.44 -19.60 21.45
N GLU A 42 -28.06 -18.61 22.09
CA GLU A 42 -27.51 -17.25 22.16
C GLU A 42 -26.27 -17.19 23.06
N ASP A 43 -26.22 -17.99 24.12
CA ASP A 43 -25.03 -18.17 24.99
C ASP A 43 -23.95 -19.09 24.38
N ILE A 44 -24.27 -19.86 23.33
CA ILE A 44 -23.35 -20.81 22.65
C ILE A 44 -22.28 -20.11 21.79
N SER A 45 -22.38 -18.80 21.58
CA SER A 45 -21.27 -18.00 21.04
C SER A 45 -19.97 -18.17 21.86
N ILE A 46 -20.10 -18.44 23.17
CA ILE A 46 -18.99 -18.77 24.08
C ILE A 46 -18.55 -20.24 23.92
N VAL A 47 -19.47 -21.17 23.66
CA VAL A 47 -19.18 -22.61 23.54
C VAL A 47 -18.44 -22.95 22.24
N LEU A 48 -18.73 -22.24 21.13
CA LEU A 48 -17.99 -22.41 19.87
C LEU A 48 -16.58 -21.78 19.90
N ALA A 49 -16.35 -20.80 20.79
CA ALA A 49 -15.05 -20.19 20.99
C ALA A 49 -14.06 -21.14 21.69
N ILE A 50 -14.55 -22.07 22.50
CA ILE A 50 -13.69 -23.01 23.24
C ILE A 50 -12.95 -23.95 22.26
N PRO A 51 -13.60 -24.67 21.32
CA PRO A 51 -12.90 -25.46 20.31
C PRO A 51 -11.96 -24.63 19.43
N SER A 52 -12.30 -23.38 19.07
CA SER A 52 -11.44 -22.56 18.22
C SER A 52 -10.18 -22.07 18.93
N ILE A 53 -10.26 -21.77 20.23
CA ILE A 53 -9.11 -21.44 21.09
C ILE A 53 -8.22 -22.68 21.30
N PHE A 54 -8.81 -23.86 21.51
CA PHE A 54 -8.02 -25.10 21.60
C PHE A 54 -7.36 -25.46 20.26
N LEU A 55 -8.02 -25.20 19.13
CA LEU A 55 -7.44 -25.38 17.81
C LEU A 55 -6.31 -24.38 17.53
N SER A 56 -6.44 -23.13 17.97
CA SER A 56 -5.36 -22.13 17.85
C SER A 56 -4.15 -22.51 18.71
N PHE A 57 -4.36 -22.98 19.94
CA PHE A 57 -3.31 -23.52 20.81
C PHE A 57 -2.67 -24.79 20.25
N ALA A 58 -3.46 -25.70 19.67
CA ALA A 58 -2.95 -26.90 19.02
C ALA A 58 -2.12 -26.56 17.77
N VAL A 59 -2.55 -25.61 16.95
CA VAL A 59 -1.77 -25.11 15.80
C VAL A 59 -0.47 -24.44 16.25
N ILE A 60 -0.49 -23.66 17.33
CA ILE A 60 0.70 -23.00 17.91
C ILE A 60 1.67 -24.00 18.54
N ASN A 61 1.20 -25.12 19.10
CA ASN A 61 2.06 -26.17 19.66
C ASN A 61 2.53 -27.18 18.59
N PHE A 62 1.71 -27.42 17.56
CA PHE A 62 2.00 -28.39 16.48
C PHE A 62 2.95 -27.82 15.43
N LEU A 63 2.81 -26.54 15.10
CA LEU A 63 3.94 -25.78 14.60
C LEU A 63 4.86 -25.65 15.81
N GLN A 64 5.91 -26.48 15.95
CA GLN A 64 7.00 -26.17 16.86
C GLN A 64 7.62 -24.85 16.39
N VAL A 65 6.97 -23.72 16.65
CA VAL A 65 7.51 -22.40 16.35
C VAL A 65 8.57 -22.20 17.41
N ASP A 66 9.76 -22.69 17.07
CA ASP A 66 10.96 -22.51 17.86
C ASP A 66 11.00 -21.06 18.32
N LYS A 67 11.26 -20.80 19.61
CA LYS A 67 11.21 -19.44 20.16
C LYS A 67 12.11 -18.50 19.37
N GLY A 68 13.21 -19.04 18.80
CA GLY A 68 14.08 -18.32 17.87
C GLY A 68 13.39 -17.89 16.56
N ASN A 69 12.46 -18.68 16.03
CA ASN A 69 11.69 -18.32 14.82
C ASN A 69 10.65 -17.22 15.09
N ILE A 70 10.03 -17.22 16.29
CA ILE A 70 9.13 -16.12 16.70
C ILE A 70 9.94 -14.83 16.88
N GLU A 71 11.08 -14.90 17.56
CA GLU A 71 11.94 -13.75 17.80
C GLU A 71 12.51 -13.19 16.49
N VAL A 72 12.94 -14.04 15.55
CA VAL A 72 13.34 -13.64 14.20
C VAL A 72 12.18 -12.99 13.44
N TYR A 73 10.96 -13.52 13.56
CA TYR A 73 9.77 -12.93 12.95
C TYR A 73 9.43 -11.55 13.54
N ILE A 74 9.43 -11.42 14.86
CA ILE A 74 9.18 -10.17 15.58
C ILE A 74 10.25 -9.14 15.24
N ASN A 75 11.53 -9.52 15.25
CA ASN A 75 12.63 -8.64 14.87
C ASN A 75 12.54 -8.21 13.40
N ARG A 76 12.16 -9.12 12.49
CA ARG A 76 11.90 -8.78 11.09
C ARG A 76 10.72 -7.81 10.95
N MET A 77 9.66 -7.99 11.75
CA MET A 77 8.51 -7.09 11.79
C MET A 77 8.92 -5.70 12.29
N HIS A 78 9.62 -5.60 13.42
CA HIS A 78 10.13 -4.32 13.94
C HIS A 78 11.10 -3.62 12.98
N ALA A 79 11.98 -4.38 12.31
CA ALA A 79 12.87 -3.84 11.28
C ALA A 79 12.08 -3.28 10.09
N LYS A 80 11.04 -4.00 9.64
CA LYS A 80 10.13 -3.54 8.59
C LYS A 80 9.37 -2.28 9.01
N ASP A 81 8.88 -2.22 10.24
CA ASP A 81 8.18 -1.04 10.76
C ASP A 81 9.10 0.18 10.87
N THR A 82 10.33 -0.03 11.32
CA THR A 82 11.35 1.03 11.40
C THR A 82 11.70 1.56 10.01
N LEU A 83 11.90 0.67 9.04
CA LEU A 83 12.13 1.04 7.65
C LEU A 83 10.94 1.81 7.09
N ASN A 84 9.71 1.31 7.28
CA ASN A 84 8.50 1.97 6.81
C ASN A 84 8.33 3.37 7.41
N LYS A 85 8.61 3.56 8.71
CA LYS A 85 8.62 4.89 9.35
C LYS A 85 9.65 5.81 8.71
N LYS A 86 10.87 5.33 8.47
CA LYS A 86 11.93 6.11 7.82
C LYS A 86 11.54 6.54 6.41
N TYR A 87 11.00 5.62 5.60
CA TYR A 87 10.53 5.92 4.24
C TYR A 87 9.30 6.83 4.24
N LYS A 88 8.36 6.66 5.17
CA LYS A 88 7.22 7.58 5.37
C LYS A 88 7.72 9.00 5.67
N SER A 89 8.69 9.15 6.58
CA SER A 89 9.27 10.46 6.92
C SER A 89 9.99 11.11 5.74
N ARG A 90 10.82 10.36 5.00
CA ARG A 90 11.53 10.89 3.82
C ARG A 90 10.57 11.28 2.70
N ALA A 91 9.57 10.44 2.43
CA ALA A 91 8.55 10.75 1.45
C ALA A 91 7.77 12.00 1.86
N LYS A 92 7.45 12.16 3.15
CA LYS A 92 6.79 13.36 3.66
C LYS A 92 7.63 14.62 3.43
N GLU A 93 8.89 14.61 3.84
CA GLU A 93 9.82 15.73 3.64
C GLU A 93 9.93 16.11 2.15
N ALA A 94 10.10 15.12 1.27
CA ALA A 94 10.13 15.35 -0.17
C ALA A 94 8.80 15.88 -0.73
N LEU A 95 7.65 15.45 -0.19
CA LEU A 95 6.33 15.94 -0.59
C LEU A 95 6.08 17.36 -0.07
N ASP A 96 6.52 17.70 1.13
CA ASP A 96 6.43 19.06 1.67
C ASP A 96 7.30 20.03 0.85
N ASP A 97 8.54 19.64 0.53
CA ASP A 97 9.54 20.54 -0.05
C ASP A 97 9.46 20.64 -1.58
N MET A 98 9.15 19.54 -2.27
CA MET A 98 9.34 19.46 -3.74
C MET A 98 8.05 19.31 -4.52
N PHE A 99 6.91 19.01 -3.89
CA PHE A 99 5.70 18.61 -4.61
C PHE A 99 5.12 19.72 -5.49
N SER A 100 5.04 20.95 -4.97
CA SER A 100 4.57 22.11 -5.74
C SER A 100 5.48 22.41 -6.94
N GLU A 101 6.80 22.25 -6.77
CA GLU A 101 7.75 22.38 -7.86
C GLU A 101 7.51 21.29 -8.93
N MET A 102 7.31 20.03 -8.53
CA MET A 102 7.07 18.93 -9.46
C MET A 102 5.78 19.13 -10.27
N GLU A 103 4.73 19.68 -9.67
CA GLU A 103 3.47 19.98 -10.34
C GLU A 103 3.65 21.04 -11.45
N THR A 104 4.50 22.04 -11.22
CA THR A 104 4.81 23.07 -12.23
C THR A 104 5.71 22.58 -13.37
N LEU A 105 6.52 21.53 -13.12
CA LEU A 105 7.41 20.97 -14.13
C LEU A 105 6.64 20.23 -15.23
N VAL A 106 5.54 19.54 -14.91
CA VAL A 106 4.75 18.75 -15.88
C VAL A 106 4.23 19.59 -17.06
N PRO A 107 3.53 20.74 -16.83
CA PRO A 107 3.15 21.65 -17.91
C PRO A 107 4.36 22.18 -18.70
N GLY A 108 5.52 22.33 -18.05
CA GLY A 108 6.77 22.74 -18.69
C GLY A 108 7.22 21.76 -19.78
N TYR A 109 7.15 20.46 -19.50
CA TYR A 109 7.47 19.40 -20.47
C TYR A 109 6.49 19.33 -21.64
N LEU A 110 5.19 19.48 -21.37
CA LEU A 110 4.16 19.53 -22.41
C LEU A 110 4.32 20.77 -23.31
N LYS A 111 4.66 21.91 -22.72
CA LYS A 111 4.98 23.12 -23.48
C LYS A 111 6.23 22.93 -24.33
N TYR A 112 7.25 22.27 -23.79
CA TYR A 112 8.46 21.93 -24.54
C TYR A 112 8.16 21.02 -25.73
N LEU A 113 7.27 20.03 -25.57
CA LEU A 113 6.78 19.15 -26.63
C LEU A 113 6.02 19.92 -27.73
N ASN A 114 5.08 20.79 -27.35
CA ASN A 114 4.17 21.47 -28.29
C ASN A 114 4.85 22.58 -29.11
N ASN A 115 5.93 23.17 -28.61
CA ASN A 115 6.59 24.31 -29.27
C ASN A 115 7.50 23.96 -30.47
N ASN A 116 7.57 22.69 -30.88
CA ASN A 116 8.01 22.21 -32.20
C ASN A 116 9.25 22.90 -32.85
N GLY A 117 10.27 23.26 -32.06
CA GLY A 117 11.51 23.89 -32.55
C GLY A 117 11.75 25.33 -32.10
N ASN A 118 10.74 26.01 -31.53
CA ASN A 118 10.82 27.41 -31.08
C ASN A 118 10.83 27.51 -29.55
N ASN A 119 11.54 26.61 -28.88
CA ASN A 119 11.67 26.66 -27.43
C ASN A 119 12.69 27.71 -27.01
N ALA A 120 12.30 28.57 -26.07
CA ALA A 120 13.24 29.46 -25.40
C ALA A 120 14.31 28.64 -24.67
N SER A 121 15.58 29.08 -24.71
CA SER A 121 16.69 28.43 -24.02
C SER A 121 16.43 28.24 -22.52
N SER A 122 15.68 29.17 -21.89
CA SER A 122 15.22 29.04 -20.51
C SER A 122 14.30 27.83 -20.28
N ASN A 123 13.37 27.53 -21.19
CA ASN A 123 12.47 26.37 -21.06
C ASN A 123 13.25 25.05 -21.15
N ILE A 124 14.23 24.98 -22.05
CA ILE A 124 15.09 23.80 -22.22
C ILE A 124 15.94 23.58 -20.97
N LYS A 125 16.52 24.65 -20.43
CA LYS A 125 17.28 24.60 -19.17
C LYS A 125 16.40 24.12 -18.02
N ASN A 126 15.19 24.65 -17.89
CA ASN A 126 14.24 24.24 -16.85
C ASN A 126 13.85 22.76 -16.98
N CYS A 127 13.61 22.25 -18.19
CA CYS A 127 13.32 20.83 -18.40
C CYS A 127 14.53 19.96 -18.07
N LYS A 128 15.73 20.36 -18.48
CA LYS A 128 16.97 19.63 -18.17
C LYS A 128 17.22 19.53 -16.66
N GLU A 129 17.09 20.64 -15.94
CA GLU A 129 17.24 20.67 -14.48
C GLU A 129 16.09 19.91 -13.80
N GLY A 130 14.88 20.06 -14.32
CA GLY A 130 13.68 19.38 -13.85
C GLY A 130 13.75 17.86 -13.95
N ALA A 131 14.47 17.31 -14.93
CA ALA A 131 14.59 15.85 -15.09
C ALA A 131 15.31 15.21 -13.91
N SER A 132 16.41 15.82 -13.48
CA SER A 132 17.15 15.37 -12.29
C SER A 132 16.31 15.51 -11.02
N LYS A 133 15.53 16.59 -10.90
CA LYS A 133 14.65 16.82 -9.74
C LYS A 133 13.52 15.79 -9.68
N LEU A 134 12.85 15.52 -10.80
CA LEU A 134 11.80 14.49 -10.89
C LEU A 134 12.35 13.11 -10.52
N ASN A 135 13.55 12.77 -10.98
CA ASN A 135 14.18 11.50 -10.65
C ASN A 135 14.54 11.40 -9.16
N SER A 136 15.08 12.48 -8.57
CA SER A 136 15.35 12.56 -7.13
C SER A 136 14.07 12.42 -6.31
N PHE A 137 13.03 13.18 -6.69
CA PHE A 137 11.72 13.12 -6.05
C PHE A 137 11.14 11.71 -6.09
N TYR A 138 11.18 11.04 -7.25
CA TYR A 138 10.74 9.65 -7.39
C TYR A 138 11.55 8.70 -6.49
N CYS A 139 12.87 8.88 -6.38
CA CYS A 139 13.71 8.03 -5.53
C CYS A 139 13.36 8.16 -4.05
N GLU A 140 13.07 9.36 -3.56
CA GLU A 140 12.71 9.60 -2.16
C GLU A 140 11.28 9.14 -1.82
N THR A 141 10.35 9.19 -2.78
CA THR A 141 8.92 8.92 -2.53
C THR A 141 8.47 7.51 -2.92
N SER A 142 9.08 6.89 -3.94
CA SER A 142 8.56 5.66 -4.56
C SER A 142 8.40 4.49 -3.60
N TYR A 143 9.33 4.29 -2.67
CA TYR A 143 9.23 3.18 -1.72
C TYR A 143 7.96 3.30 -0.86
N TYR A 144 7.70 4.49 -0.32
CA TYR A 144 6.51 4.73 0.49
C TYR A 144 5.23 4.55 -0.35
N ILE A 145 5.19 5.12 -1.56
CA ILE A 145 4.03 5.03 -2.45
C ILE A 145 3.69 3.57 -2.78
N PHE A 146 4.65 2.80 -3.27
CA PHE A 146 4.39 1.45 -3.78
C PHE A 146 4.29 0.36 -2.72
N TYR A 147 5.04 0.48 -1.61
CA TYR A 147 5.12 -0.59 -0.61
C TYR A 147 4.37 -0.29 0.69
N SER A 148 3.94 0.95 0.90
CA SER A 148 3.15 1.33 2.08
C SER A 148 1.79 1.89 1.69
N TYR A 149 1.74 2.98 0.92
CA TYR A 149 0.49 3.69 0.63
C TYR A 149 -0.49 2.87 -0.24
N LEU A 150 -0.07 2.45 -1.44
CA LEU A 150 -0.94 1.70 -2.35
C LEU A 150 -1.48 0.39 -1.75
N PRO A 151 -0.67 -0.44 -1.05
CA PRO A 151 -1.19 -1.63 -0.37
C PRO A 151 -2.20 -1.30 0.74
N THR A 152 -1.96 -0.25 1.52
CA THR A 152 -2.87 0.19 2.59
C THR A 152 -4.22 0.58 2.01
N VAL A 153 -4.20 1.41 0.97
CA VAL A 153 -5.38 1.81 0.18
C VAL A 153 -6.14 0.61 -0.38
N ALA A 154 -5.42 -0.35 -0.97
CA ALA A 154 -6.04 -1.55 -1.54
C ALA A 154 -6.71 -2.42 -0.46
N SER A 155 -6.14 -2.46 0.75
CA SER A 155 -6.68 -3.24 1.88
C SER A 155 -7.84 -2.57 2.62
N GLU A 156 -7.86 -1.24 2.69
CA GLU A 156 -8.93 -0.46 3.35
C GLU A 156 -10.16 -0.28 2.44
N GLY A 157 -10.02 -0.57 1.15
CA GLY A 157 -11.06 -0.35 0.14
C GLY A 157 -11.06 1.09 -0.36
N LEU A 158 -11.24 1.27 -1.67
CA LEU A 158 -11.23 2.59 -2.36
C LEU A 158 -12.29 3.60 -1.85
N GLY A 159 -13.20 3.18 -0.97
CA GLY A 159 -14.36 3.96 -0.53
C GLY A 159 -14.03 5.27 0.21
N ASP A 160 -12.88 5.35 0.88
CA ASP A 160 -12.45 6.58 1.56
C ASP A 160 -11.59 7.50 0.69
N LEU A 161 -10.94 6.99 -0.36
CA LEU A 161 -10.23 7.84 -1.34
C LEU A 161 -11.18 8.58 -2.28
N GLU A 162 -12.35 8.01 -2.55
CA GLU A 162 -13.41 8.68 -3.29
C GLU A 162 -13.93 9.95 -2.56
N LYS A 163 -13.73 10.05 -1.24
CA LYS A 163 -14.06 11.24 -0.44
C LYS A 163 -12.96 12.30 -0.51
N LEU A 164 -11.69 11.89 -0.52
CA LEU A 164 -10.54 12.78 -0.74
C LEU A 164 -10.53 13.42 -2.13
N SER A 165 -11.10 12.75 -3.13
CA SER A 165 -11.39 13.31 -4.46
C SER A 165 -12.52 14.36 -4.47
N LYS A 166 -13.36 14.42 -3.42
CA LYS A 166 -14.57 15.24 -3.34
C LYS A 166 -14.43 16.47 -2.44
N GLY A 167 -13.20 16.87 -2.10
CA GLY A 167 -12.91 18.15 -1.46
C GLY A 167 -13.02 19.31 -2.45
N GLU A 168 -14.10 20.09 -2.32
CA GLU A 168 -14.35 21.42 -2.90
C GLU A 168 -13.91 21.67 -4.36
N GLY A 169 -14.84 21.42 -5.30
CA GLY A 169 -14.84 22.09 -6.61
C GLY A 169 -14.58 21.18 -7.82
N ASN A 170 -15.67 20.64 -8.37
CA ASN A 170 -15.82 20.25 -9.79
C ASN A 170 -14.61 19.58 -10.49
N SER A 171 -14.38 18.28 -10.26
CA SER A 171 -14.13 17.32 -11.35
C SER A 171 -14.12 15.88 -10.82
N SER A 172 -15.18 15.14 -11.12
CA SER A 172 -15.30 13.70 -10.84
C SER A 172 -14.57 12.88 -11.91
N LEU A 173 -13.25 13.02 -12.00
CA LEU A 173 -12.43 12.11 -12.79
C LEU A 173 -11.85 11.04 -11.86
N PRO A 174 -12.00 9.73 -12.19
CA PRO A 174 -11.40 8.67 -11.39
C PRO A 174 -9.89 8.89 -11.35
N ILE A 175 -9.34 9.07 -10.15
CA ILE A 175 -7.89 9.19 -9.96
C ILE A 175 -7.25 7.92 -10.51
N ASN A 176 -6.48 8.08 -11.59
CA ASN A 176 -5.79 6.98 -12.24
C ASN A 176 -4.52 6.67 -11.45
N PHE A 177 -4.68 5.89 -10.38
CA PHE A 177 -3.56 5.49 -9.54
C PHE A 177 -2.52 4.72 -10.34
N ILE A 178 -1.25 4.98 -10.00
CA ILE A 178 -0.17 4.20 -10.57
C ILE A 178 -0.19 2.76 -10.04
N SER A 179 0.07 1.81 -10.93
CA SER A 179 0.19 0.40 -10.61
C SER A 179 1.63 -0.02 -10.27
N LEU A 180 1.76 -1.13 -9.55
CA LEU A 180 3.06 -1.76 -9.29
C LEU A 180 3.81 -2.17 -10.56
N GLN A 181 3.09 -2.47 -11.65
CA GLN A 181 3.68 -2.83 -12.94
C GLN A 181 4.36 -1.62 -13.61
N GLU A 182 3.76 -0.44 -13.48
CA GLU A 182 4.27 0.83 -14.02
C GLU A 182 5.48 1.38 -13.24
N LYS A 183 5.76 0.87 -12.03
CA LYS A 183 6.88 1.30 -11.18
C LYS A 183 8.22 1.27 -11.92
N GLU A 184 8.59 0.11 -12.45
CA GLU A 184 9.89 -0.06 -13.12
C GLU A 184 9.94 0.67 -14.46
N GLU A 185 8.79 0.84 -15.12
CA GLU A 185 8.67 1.59 -16.36
C GLU A 185 8.95 3.09 -16.15
N ILE A 186 8.40 3.70 -15.09
CA ILE A 186 8.72 5.09 -14.72
C ILE A 186 10.21 5.24 -14.46
N LYS A 187 10.78 4.36 -13.66
CA LYS A 187 12.20 4.42 -13.30
C LYS A 187 13.08 4.37 -14.54
N ALA A 188 12.78 3.47 -15.48
CA ALA A 188 13.51 3.36 -16.73
C ALA A 188 13.38 4.63 -17.59
N LYS A 189 12.16 5.13 -17.78
CA LYS A 189 11.91 6.31 -18.63
C LYS A 189 12.43 7.61 -18.01
N LEU A 190 12.37 7.79 -16.69
CA LEU A 190 13.04 8.91 -16.00
C LEU A 190 14.56 8.83 -16.12
N GLY A 191 15.13 7.63 -16.06
CA GLY A 191 16.55 7.40 -16.33
C GLY A 191 16.93 7.79 -17.77
N GLU A 192 16.11 7.42 -18.75
CA GLU A 192 16.29 7.83 -20.15
C GLU A 192 16.21 9.35 -20.31
N LEU A 193 15.24 10.00 -19.65
CA LEU A 193 15.08 11.45 -19.63
C LEU A 193 16.33 12.16 -19.06
N CYS A 194 16.92 11.62 -17.99
CA CYS A 194 18.10 12.19 -17.34
C CYS A 194 19.40 12.01 -18.15
N HIS A 195 19.58 10.85 -18.80
CA HIS A 195 20.89 10.45 -19.35
C HIS A 195 20.97 10.42 -20.87
N THR A 196 19.84 10.27 -21.57
CA THR A 196 19.82 9.98 -23.02
C THR A 196 19.30 11.15 -23.84
N MET A 197 18.56 12.06 -23.21
CA MET A 197 17.92 13.15 -23.92
C MET A 197 18.90 14.23 -24.36
N ALA A 198 18.91 14.53 -25.65
CA ALA A 198 19.63 15.69 -26.17
C ALA A 198 18.73 16.92 -26.01
N TRP A 199 18.97 17.70 -24.95
CA TRP A 199 18.21 18.92 -24.65
C TRP A 199 18.49 20.01 -25.68
N GLU A 200 17.88 19.89 -26.85
CA GLU A 200 18.07 20.74 -28.02
C GLU A 200 16.80 21.57 -28.31
N ASN A 201 16.91 22.59 -29.18
CA ASN A 201 15.75 23.40 -29.56
C ASN A 201 14.67 22.59 -30.27
N LYS A 202 15.06 21.53 -30.97
CA LYS A 202 14.18 20.66 -31.76
C LYS A 202 14.29 19.22 -31.29
N LEU A 203 13.19 18.69 -30.77
CA LEU A 203 13.07 17.30 -30.33
C LEU A 203 13.03 16.33 -31.51
N LYS A 204 13.75 15.21 -31.37
CA LYS A 204 13.62 14.03 -32.22
C LYS A 204 12.34 13.26 -31.87
N ASP A 205 11.82 12.47 -32.80
CA ASP A 205 10.54 11.78 -32.61
C ASP A 205 10.55 10.84 -31.40
N ARG A 206 11.66 10.12 -31.17
CA ARG A 206 11.85 9.29 -29.95
C ARG A 206 11.75 10.11 -28.66
N GLU A 207 12.31 11.31 -28.62
CA GLU A 207 12.29 12.17 -27.43
C GLU A 207 10.88 12.72 -27.18
N LYS A 208 10.15 13.03 -28.26
CA LYS A 208 8.73 13.40 -28.19
C LYS A 208 7.88 12.27 -27.63
N GLU A 209 8.10 11.04 -28.10
CA GLU A 209 7.42 9.84 -27.59
C GLU A 209 7.71 9.59 -26.12
N LEU A 210 8.97 9.77 -25.69
CA LEU A 210 9.35 9.64 -24.28
C LEU A 210 8.64 10.68 -23.40
N ILE A 211 8.68 11.96 -23.79
CA ILE A 211 7.98 13.03 -23.07
C ILE A 211 6.48 12.74 -23.01
N LYS A 212 5.88 12.37 -24.13
CA LYS A 212 4.45 12.03 -24.17
C LYS A 212 4.15 10.86 -23.24
N CYS A 213 4.91 9.77 -23.30
CA CYS A 213 4.68 8.62 -22.43
C CYS A 213 4.78 8.95 -20.92
N LEU A 214 5.66 9.86 -20.54
CA LEU A 214 5.82 10.28 -19.15
C LEU A 214 4.77 11.31 -18.70
N PHE A 215 4.44 12.27 -19.56
CA PHE A 215 3.76 13.51 -19.15
C PHE A 215 2.45 13.80 -19.88
N ASP A 216 2.01 12.93 -20.80
CA ASP A 216 0.69 13.03 -21.45
C ASP A 216 -0.43 13.25 -20.42
N GLU A 217 -1.36 14.15 -20.72
CA GLU A 217 -2.33 14.65 -19.75
C GLU A 217 -3.27 13.56 -19.24
N GLU A 218 -3.61 12.58 -20.08
CA GLU A 218 -4.58 11.53 -19.73
C GLU A 218 -3.90 10.23 -19.28
N SER A 219 -2.75 9.90 -19.88
CA SER A 219 -2.12 8.59 -19.74
C SER A 219 -0.67 8.61 -19.26
N GLY A 220 -0.10 9.81 -19.05
CA GLY A 220 1.30 9.99 -18.68
C GLY A 220 1.65 9.31 -17.36
N LEU A 221 2.66 8.45 -17.39
CA LEU A 221 3.05 7.67 -16.21
C LEU A 221 3.45 8.56 -15.02
N MET A 222 4.22 9.62 -15.27
CA MET A 222 4.64 10.55 -14.23
C MET A 222 3.45 11.38 -13.72
N ARG A 223 2.47 11.68 -14.58
CA ARG A 223 1.24 12.35 -14.15
C ARG A 223 0.47 11.50 -13.16
N LYS A 224 0.19 10.23 -13.51
CA LYS A 224 -0.44 9.26 -12.61
C LYS A 224 0.31 9.10 -11.29
N TYR A 225 1.64 9.08 -11.36
CA TYR A 225 2.49 8.99 -10.17
C TYR A 225 2.34 10.21 -9.27
N LEU A 226 2.36 11.42 -9.83
CA LEU A 226 2.19 12.66 -9.06
C LEU A 226 0.79 12.78 -8.46
N ASP A 227 -0.25 12.39 -9.20
CA ASP A 227 -1.62 12.35 -8.69
C ASP A 227 -1.72 11.34 -7.52
N THR A 228 -1.07 10.17 -7.64
CA THR A 228 -0.98 9.21 -6.53
C THR A 228 -0.26 9.80 -5.32
N CYS A 229 0.84 10.52 -5.55
CA CYS A 229 1.57 11.22 -4.50
C CYS A 229 0.72 12.30 -3.82
N PHE A 230 -0.12 13.02 -4.57
CA PHE A 230 -1.05 14.01 -4.02
C PHE A 230 -2.01 13.37 -3.00
N CYS A 231 -2.65 12.26 -3.40
CA CYS A 231 -3.55 11.54 -2.52
C CYS A 231 -2.83 10.97 -1.30
N ALA A 232 -1.60 10.49 -1.48
CA ALA A 232 -0.77 10.02 -0.38
C ALA A 232 -0.41 11.15 0.60
N TYR A 233 -0.13 12.34 0.07
CA TYR A 233 0.20 13.52 0.86
C TYR A 233 -1.01 14.07 1.63
N ALA A 234 -2.19 14.09 1.02
CA ALA A 234 -3.43 14.46 1.71
C ALA A 234 -3.70 13.54 2.91
N LYS A 235 -3.58 12.22 2.71
CA LYS A 235 -3.72 11.23 3.80
C LYS A 235 -2.68 11.42 4.90
N LEU A 236 -1.43 11.76 4.54
CA LEU A 236 -0.38 12.06 5.51
C LEU A 236 -0.72 13.28 6.39
N LYS A 237 -1.37 14.30 5.83
CA LYS A 237 -1.81 15.48 6.59
C LYS A 237 -2.99 15.18 7.51
N GLU A 238 -3.97 14.42 7.04
CA GLU A 238 -5.10 14.00 7.87
C GLU A 238 -4.64 13.19 9.10
N ASP A 239 -3.71 12.25 8.90
CA ASP A 239 -3.09 11.47 9.99
C ASP A 239 -2.48 12.39 11.08
N GLU A 240 -1.94 13.55 10.69
CA GLU A 240 -1.28 14.50 11.59
C GLU A 240 -2.26 15.35 12.37
N GLU A 241 -3.34 15.81 11.74
CA GLU A 241 -4.40 16.56 12.43
C GLU A 241 -5.09 15.69 13.48
N ILE A 242 -5.36 14.42 13.15
CA ILE A 242 -5.94 13.44 14.10
C ILE A 242 -4.94 13.09 15.22
N GLY A 243 -3.65 13.00 14.90
CA GLY A 243 -2.59 12.74 15.88
C GLY A 243 -2.32 13.91 16.84
N SER A 244 -2.47 15.15 16.36
CA SER A 244 -2.30 16.38 17.15
C SER A 244 -3.52 16.70 18.02
N GLY A 245 -4.72 16.23 17.64
CA GLY A 245 -5.97 16.43 18.37
C GLY A 245 -6.14 15.68 19.70
N LYS A 246 -5.22 14.78 20.09
CA LYS A 246 -5.27 14.05 21.39
C LYS A 246 -4.60 14.79 22.56
N GLY A 247 -4.58 16.13 22.51
CA GLY A 247 -3.90 16.97 23.49
C GLY A 247 -4.77 17.99 24.24
N HIS A 248 -6.08 18.05 24.01
CA HIS A 248 -6.99 18.96 24.73
C HIS A 248 -8.30 18.24 25.06
N GLU A 249 -8.25 17.39 26.08
CA GLU A 249 -9.41 17.05 26.93
C GLU A 249 -8.89 16.38 28.21
N VAL A 250 -8.43 17.21 29.16
CA VAL A 250 -8.67 17.07 30.62
C VAL A 250 -8.72 18.48 31.20
#